data_AF-A0A2U3KHM2-F1
#
_entry.id   AF-A0A2U3KHM2-F1
#
_cell.length_a   1.000
_cell.length_b   1.000
_cell.length_c   1.000
_cell.angle_alpha   90.00
_cell.angle_beta   90.00
_cell.angle_gamma   90.00
#
_symmetry.space_group_name_H-M   'P 1'
#
loop_
_entity.id
_entity.type
_entity.pdbx_description
1 polymer ?
#
loop_
_entity_poly.entity_id
_entity_poly.type
_entity_poly.pdbx_seq_one_letter_code
_entity_poly.pdbx_strand_id
1 'polypeptide(L)'
;MDTTLASALYSSPEARMRQQTVAKTSPIINHLTGVDLDATRAFLREHCFVKGHGFSSQYAGQGKVSCTTTAICVYALSETGLLTQQEKDEFQRILLAFCRTIPADQAGAFPRTTGEAPSAWTTGQAALALASAGAPWQVIQPSVEWLLRTQAANGGWNFPGTAAGHERLIYTLYPTLVLARFRHRLGDRGENALAHVSAFLTTRDERDVAWWSPLWEHLKRLVATSRADRRAANHPSFDAYWGLFEEEWPTIYVPEDWLHERFSMALMSGSNYLHLRRIVQPDHPLALLHIRYFADERIQHGWSDSREYQPKTWATALGALSLHRWADDLSRAHASPGES
;
A
#
# COMPACT_ATOMS: atom_id res chain seq x y z
N MET A 1 -29.71 35.16 9.36
CA MET A 1 -30.34 34.38 8.27
C MET A 1 -29.36 33.29 7.88
N ASP A 2 -29.76 32.06 8.16
CA ASP A 2 -28.96 30.85 8.24
C ASP A 2 -28.39 30.38 6.90
N THR A 3 -27.07 30.24 6.85
CA THR A 3 -26.31 29.57 5.76
C THR A 3 -25.73 28.22 6.18
N THR A 4 -26.22 27.63 7.27
CA THR A 4 -25.63 26.43 7.90
C THR A 4 -26.31 25.10 7.56
N LEU A 5 -27.32 25.07 6.69
CA LEU A 5 -28.11 23.86 6.40
C LEU A 5 -27.85 23.17 5.05
N ALA A 6 -26.96 23.68 4.20
CA ALA A 6 -26.75 23.12 2.86
C ALA A 6 -25.63 22.06 2.75
N SER A 7 -24.84 21.82 3.80
CA SER A 7 -23.67 20.90 3.73
C SER A 7 -24.02 19.42 4.01
N ALA A 8 -25.18 19.13 4.59
CA ALA A 8 -25.51 17.78 5.09
C ALA A 8 -26.10 16.83 4.03
N LEU A 9 -26.53 17.30 2.85
CA LEU A 9 -27.41 16.52 1.96
C LEU A 9 -26.74 15.87 0.74
N TYR A 10 -25.43 16.04 0.51
CA TYR A 10 -24.74 15.46 -0.66
C TYR A 10 -23.50 14.63 -0.32
N SER A 11 -23.55 13.83 0.75
CA SER A 11 -22.61 12.72 0.88
C SER A 11 -22.99 11.64 -0.13
N SER A 12 -22.13 11.39 -1.12
CA SER A 12 -22.35 10.35 -2.13
C SER A 12 -22.57 8.98 -1.45
N PRO A 13 -23.33 8.05 -2.06
CA PRO A 13 -23.52 6.70 -1.52
C PRO A 13 -22.20 6.00 -1.17
N GLU A 14 -21.17 6.20 -1.98
CA GLU A 14 -19.82 5.68 -1.73
C GLU A 14 -19.17 6.28 -0.48
N ALA A 15 -19.34 7.58 -0.23
CA ALA A 15 -18.80 8.23 0.97
C ALA A 15 -19.49 7.73 2.24
N ARG A 16 -20.81 7.53 2.21
CA ARG A 16 -21.59 6.97 3.33
C ARG A 16 -21.21 5.51 3.60
N MET A 17 -21.04 4.71 2.54
CA MET A 17 -20.60 3.33 2.67
C MET A 17 -19.21 3.24 3.32
N ARG A 18 -18.25 4.07 2.89
CA ARG A 18 -16.92 4.14 3.51
C ARG A 18 -16.97 4.56 4.98
N GLN A 19 -17.79 5.55 5.34
CA GLN A 19 -17.99 5.98 6.73
C GLN A 19 -18.49 4.84 7.62
N GLN A 20 -19.46 4.08 7.16
CA GLN A 20 -19.97 2.92 7.90
C GLN A 20 -18.93 1.81 8.03
N THR A 21 -18.12 1.58 7.00
CA THR A 21 -17.04 0.60 7.02
C THR A 21 -15.95 0.94 8.05
N VAL A 22 -15.47 2.19 8.07
CA VAL A 22 -14.45 2.63 9.03
C VAL A 22 -14.93 2.50 10.48
N ALA A 23 -16.17 2.91 10.76
CA ALA A 23 -16.75 2.81 12.10
C ALA A 23 -16.93 1.36 12.59
N LYS A 24 -17.15 0.41 11.68
CA LYS A 24 -17.32 -1.02 12.00
C LYS A 24 -16.00 -1.77 12.16
N THR A 25 -14.93 -1.36 11.47
CA THR A 25 -13.68 -2.11 11.43
C THR A 25 -12.77 -1.88 12.64
N SER A 26 -12.74 -0.66 13.20
CA SER A 26 -11.87 -0.31 14.34
C SER A 26 -12.10 -1.22 15.58
N PRO A 27 -13.35 -1.48 16.02
CA PRO A 27 -13.60 -2.34 17.18
C PRO A 27 -13.21 -3.81 16.96
N ILE A 28 -13.41 -4.34 15.75
CA ILE A 28 -13.06 -5.73 15.40
C ILE A 28 -11.54 -5.93 15.47
N ILE A 29 -10.78 -5.00 14.89
CA ILE A 29 -9.31 -5.04 14.93
C ILE A 29 -8.83 -4.94 16.37
N ASN A 30 -9.31 -3.95 17.13
CA ASN A 30 -8.92 -3.77 18.51
C ASN A 30 -9.20 -5.03 19.33
N HIS A 31 -10.37 -5.64 19.17
CA HIS A 31 -10.71 -6.89 19.86
C HIS A 31 -9.77 -8.06 19.50
N LEU A 32 -9.45 -8.24 18.22
CA LEU A 32 -8.67 -9.39 17.75
C LEU A 32 -7.16 -9.23 17.92
N THR A 33 -6.66 -7.99 17.81
CA THR A 33 -5.22 -7.71 17.74
C THR A 33 -4.72 -6.76 18.84
N GLY A 34 -5.62 -6.10 19.58
CA GLY A 34 -5.26 -5.05 20.54
C GLY A 34 -4.81 -3.74 19.89
N VAL A 35 -4.87 -3.63 18.57
CA VAL A 35 -4.46 -2.42 17.83
C VAL A 35 -5.60 -1.42 17.79
N ASP A 36 -5.31 -0.20 18.24
CA ASP A 36 -6.18 0.96 18.10
C ASP A 36 -5.82 1.73 16.81
N LEU A 37 -6.58 1.51 15.75
CA LEU A 37 -6.37 2.21 14.47
C LEU A 37 -6.65 3.72 14.56
N ASP A 38 -7.52 4.16 15.46
CA ASP A 38 -7.78 5.58 15.67
C ASP A 38 -6.55 6.26 16.27
N ALA A 39 -5.95 5.64 17.29
CA ALA A 39 -4.69 6.11 17.88
C ALA A 39 -3.54 6.08 16.87
N THR A 40 -3.44 5.07 16.01
CA THR A 40 -2.45 5.03 14.93
C THR A 40 -2.65 6.16 13.91
N ARG A 41 -3.89 6.44 13.51
CA ARG A 41 -4.20 7.56 12.61
C ARG A 41 -3.87 8.91 13.25
N ALA A 42 -4.20 9.08 14.54
CA ALA A 42 -3.83 10.26 15.31
C ALA A 42 -2.31 10.42 15.36
N PHE A 43 -1.57 9.33 15.61
CA PHE A 43 -0.10 9.34 15.62
C PHE A 43 0.48 9.87 14.30
N LEU A 44 0.00 9.37 13.15
CA LEU A 44 0.43 9.85 11.85
C LEU A 44 0.14 11.35 11.65
N ARG A 45 -1.05 11.81 12.05
CA ARG A 45 -1.48 13.21 11.86
C ARG A 45 -0.82 14.19 12.81
N GLU A 46 -0.56 13.79 14.04
CA GLU A 46 -0.13 14.71 15.11
C GLU A 46 1.38 14.69 15.31
N HIS A 47 2.03 13.54 15.09
CA HIS A 47 3.45 13.37 15.37
C HIS A 47 4.31 13.22 14.11
N CYS A 48 3.76 12.68 13.01
CA CYS A 48 4.50 12.46 11.78
C CYS A 48 4.29 13.55 10.72
N PHE A 49 3.17 14.27 10.76
CA PHE A 49 2.84 15.28 9.76
C PHE A 49 3.48 16.63 10.09
N VAL A 50 4.24 17.16 9.14
CA VAL A 50 4.83 18.50 9.16
C VAL A 50 3.95 19.40 8.31
N LYS A 51 3.13 20.22 8.97
CA LYS A 51 2.12 21.08 8.34
C LYS A 51 2.71 21.87 7.17
N GLY A 52 2.03 21.82 6.02
CA GLY A 52 2.45 22.51 4.80
C GLY A 52 3.59 21.86 4.02
N HIS A 53 4.30 20.87 4.59
CA HIS A 53 5.48 20.25 3.99
C HIS A 53 5.28 18.77 3.63
N GLY A 54 4.56 17.99 4.45
CA GLY A 54 4.34 16.55 4.24
C GLY A 54 4.63 15.74 5.49
N PHE A 55 5.05 14.49 5.34
CA PHE A 55 5.35 13.59 6.47
C PHE A 55 6.85 13.40 6.67
N SER A 56 7.28 13.34 7.92
CA SER A 56 8.68 13.10 8.29
C SER A 56 9.19 11.78 7.70
N SER A 57 10.37 11.84 7.09
CA SER A 57 11.09 10.71 6.54
C SER A 57 11.48 9.77 7.66
N GLN A 58 11.20 8.47 7.49
CA GLN A 58 11.50 7.41 8.45
C GLN A 58 10.78 7.55 9.80
N TYR A 59 11.04 8.58 10.61
CA TYR A 59 10.52 8.69 11.99
C TYR A 59 9.79 10.00 12.24
N ALA A 60 8.89 10.00 13.23
CA ALA A 60 8.27 11.22 13.75
C ALA A 60 9.34 12.22 14.25
N GLY A 61 9.15 13.50 13.96
CA GLY A 61 10.02 14.57 14.49
C GLY A 61 11.41 14.72 13.87
N GLN A 62 11.83 13.88 12.91
CA GLN A 62 13.16 13.97 12.29
C GLN A 62 13.40 15.24 11.42
N GLY A 63 12.40 16.11 11.26
CA GLY A 63 12.49 17.38 10.52
C GLY A 63 12.64 17.25 9.00
N LYS A 64 13.28 16.19 8.50
CA LYS A 64 13.38 15.88 7.08
C LYS A 64 12.06 15.29 6.57
N VAL A 65 11.50 15.87 5.51
CA VAL A 65 10.28 15.38 4.86
C VAL A 65 10.64 14.62 3.58
N SER A 66 9.91 13.54 3.28
CA SER A 66 10.07 12.77 2.02
C SER A 66 8.76 12.67 1.26
N CYS A 67 8.83 12.80 -0.07
CA CYS A 67 7.69 12.59 -0.95
C CYS A 67 7.18 11.15 -0.85
N THR A 68 8.08 10.16 -0.84
CA THR A 68 7.76 8.73 -0.69
C THR A 68 6.94 8.47 0.58
N THR A 69 7.44 8.92 1.74
CA THR A 69 6.71 8.75 3.01
C THR A 69 5.39 9.53 3.01
N THR A 70 5.40 10.76 2.48
CA THR A 70 4.18 11.58 2.36
C THR A 70 3.12 10.86 1.52
N ALA A 71 3.49 10.33 0.35
CA ALA A 71 2.58 9.62 -0.53
C ALA A 71 1.98 8.38 0.14
N ILE A 72 2.78 7.56 0.82
CA ILE A 72 2.30 6.39 1.55
C ILE A 72 1.31 6.80 2.66
N CYS A 73 1.66 7.82 3.45
CA CYS A 73 0.80 8.27 4.55
C CYS A 73 -0.51 8.86 4.05
N VAL A 74 -0.47 9.71 3.02
CA VAL A 74 -1.67 10.26 2.38
C VAL A 74 -2.53 9.14 1.81
N TYR A 75 -1.92 8.16 1.13
CA TYR A 75 -2.65 7.02 0.61
C TYR A 75 -3.34 6.23 1.73
N ALA A 76 -2.59 5.85 2.78
CA ALA A 76 -3.12 5.10 3.91
C ALA A 76 -4.23 5.87 4.65
N LEU A 77 -4.02 7.15 4.97
CA LEU A 77 -5.03 7.98 5.65
C LEU A 77 -6.29 8.17 4.79
N SER A 78 -6.13 8.29 3.47
CA SER A 78 -7.28 8.42 2.54
C SER A 78 -8.09 7.14 2.43
N GLU A 79 -7.43 5.98 2.53
CA GLU A 79 -8.07 4.68 2.39
C GLU A 79 -8.63 4.16 3.72
N THR A 80 -8.00 4.48 4.86
CA THR A 80 -8.37 3.96 6.18
C THR A 80 -9.22 4.90 7.02
N GLY A 81 -9.32 6.17 6.66
CA GLY A 81 -9.90 7.20 7.52
C GLY A 81 -10.83 8.15 6.79
N LEU A 82 -11.60 8.88 7.60
CA LEU A 82 -12.36 10.02 7.12
C LEU A 82 -11.44 11.22 7.09
N LEU A 83 -11.04 11.61 5.87
CA LEU A 83 -10.42 12.90 5.61
C LEU A 83 -11.49 13.91 5.25
N THR A 84 -11.42 15.06 5.89
CA THR A 84 -12.15 16.27 5.50
C THR A 84 -11.71 16.72 4.10
N GLN A 85 -12.54 17.51 3.42
CA GLN A 85 -12.16 18.06 2.12
C GLN A 85 -10.91 18.95 2.24
N GLN A 86 -10.80 19.71 3.32
CA GLN A 86 -9.64 20.55 3.60
C GLN A 86 -8.34 19.74 3.72
N GLU A 87 -8.35 18.61 4.44
CA GLU A 87 -7.19 17.72 4.53
C GLU A 87 -6.81 17.13 3.17
N LYS A 88 -7.81 16.71 2.37
CA LYS A 88 -7.57 16.21 1.02
C LYS A 88 -6.90 17.26 0.13
N ASP A 89 -7.41 18.48 0.13
CA ASP A 89 -6.86 19.59 -0.65
C ASP A 89 -5.44 19.94 -0.18
N GLU A 90 -5.20 19.94 1.13
CA GLU A 90 -3.87 20.14 1.70
C GLU A 90 -2.89 19.05 1.26
N PHE A 91 -3.28 17.78 1.34
CA PHE A 91 -2.43 16.66 0.92
C PHE A 91 -2.13 16.67 -0.57
N GLN A 92 -3.13 16.98 -1.41
CA GLN A 92 -2.91 17.14 -2.85
C GLN A 92 -1.92 18.28 -3.14
N ARG A 93 -2.10 19.45 -2.51
CA ARG A 93 -1.19 20.60 -2.66
C ARG A 93 0.23 20.26 -2.23
N ILE A 94 0.39 19.56 -1.10
CA ILE A 94 1.69 19.14 -0.57
C ILE A 94 2.37 18.15 -1.52
N LEU A 95 1.66 17.12 -1.98
CA LEU A 95 2.22 16.16 -2.93
C LEU A 95 2.71 16.87 -4.17
N LEU A 96 1.86 17.68 -4.81
CA LEU A 96 2.21 18.43 -6.02
C LEU A 96 3.36 19.42 -5.81
N ALA A 97 3.64 19.86 -4.57
CA ALA A 97 4.80 20.72 -4.30
C ALA A 97 6.13 20.00 -4.53
N PHE A 98 6.21 18.68 -4.31
CA PHE A 98 7.44 17.90 -4.53
C PHE A 98 7.87 17.83 -5.99
N CYS A 99 6.93 17.94 -6.94
CA CYS A 99 7.23 17.85 -8.36
C CYS A 99 7.38 19.22 -9.06
N ARG A 100 7.29 20.35 -8.33
CA ARG A 100 7.37 21.70 -8.93
C ARG A 100 8.74 22.06 -9.51
N THR A 101 9.80 21.48 -8.97
CA THR A 101 11.18 21.74 -9.40
C THR A 101 11.67 20.72 -10.43
N ILE A 102 10.80 19.80 -10.86
CA ILE A 102 11.17 18.76 -11.82
C ILE A 102 11.21 19.37 -13.23
N PRO A 103 12.27 19.11 -14.02
CA PRO A 103 12.38 19.56 -15.40
C PRO A 103 11.15 19.19 -16.25
N ALA A 104 10.84 20.02 -17.26
CA ALA A 104 9.62 19.87 -18.07
C ALA A 104 9.56 18.54 -18.86
N ASP A 105 10.72 18.01 -19.28
CA ASP A 105 10.86 16.70 -19.92
C ASP A 105 10.52 15.53 -18.98
N GLN A 106 10.57 15.77 -17.67
CA GLN A 106 10.19 14.83 -16.61
C GLN A 106 8.86 15.20 -15.94
N ALA A 107 8.01 15.99 -16.59
CA ALA A 107 6.70 16.36 -16.06
C ALA A 107 5.89 15.14 -15.60
N GLY A 108 5.32 15.25 -14.40
CA GLY A 108 4.55 14.19 -13.74
C GLY A 108 5.38 13.23 -12.86
N ALA A 109 6.71 13.29 -12.93
CA ALA A 109 7.59 12.50 -12.09
C ALA A 109 7.67 13.06 -10.66
N PHE A 110 7.97 12.19 -9.69
CA PHE A 110 8.11 12.56 -8.29
C PHE A 110 9.46 12.07 -7.76
N PRO A 111 10.25 12.97 -7.14
CA PRO A 111 11.51 12.61 -6.50
C PRO A 111 11.26 12.03 -5.12
N ARG A 112 12.21 11.27 -4.58
CA ARG A 112 12.10 10.73 -3.21
C ARG A 112 12.07 11.87 -2.17
N THR A 113 12.88 12.89 -2.36
CA THR A 113 12.83 14.16 -1.62
C THR A 113 12.99 15.34 -2.59
N THR A 114 12.60 16.54 -2.18
CA THR A 114 12.70 17.73 -3.05
C THR A 114 14.14 17.95 -3.53
N GLY A 115 14.32 18.08 -4.84
CA GLY A 115 15.64 18.27 -5.47
C GLY A 115 16.41 17.00 -5.81
N GLU A 116 15.95 15.82 -5.39
CA GLU A 116 16.52 14.54 -5.83
C GLU A 116 15.99 14.13 -7.22
N ALA A 117 16.62 13.11 -7.83
CA ALA A 117 16.14 12.52 -9.07
C ALA A 117 14.77 11.81 -8.85
N PRO A 118 13.85 11.89 -9.84
CA PRO A 118 12.62 11.12 -9.81
C PRO A 118 12.82 9.61 -9.79
N SER A 119 11.84 8.89 -9.27
CA SER A 119 11.81 7.41 -9.32
C SER A 119 10.41 6.90 -9.59
N ALA A 120 10.29 5.82 -10.36
CA ALA A 120 9.01 5.18 -10.65
C ALA A 120 8.29 4.68 -9.40
N TRP A 121 9.05 4.23 -8.41
CA TRP A 121 8.53 3.85 -7.10
C TRP A 121 7.78 5.01 -6.43
N THR A 122 8.42 6.17 -6.26
CA THR A 122 7.78 7.33 -5.61
C THR A 122 6.68 7.93 -6.48
N THR A 123 6.85 7.99 -7.80
CA THR A 123 5.80 8.44 -8.72
C THR A 123 4.55 7.57 -8.66
N GLY A 124 4.71 6.24 -8.62
CA GLY A 124 3.60 5.32 -8.46
C GLY A 124 2.83 5.55 -7.16
N GLN A 125 3.54 5.72 -6.04
CA GLN A 125 2.93 6.02 -4.75
C GLN A 125 2.20 7.36 -4.75
N ALA A 126 2.82 8.42 -5.27
CA ALA A 126 2.23 9.75 -5.32
C ALA A 126 0.96 9.77 -6.19
N ALA A 127 0.95 9.08 -7.33
CA ALA A 127 -0.22 8.97 -8.18
C ALA A 127 -1.39 8.24 -7.48
N LEU A 128 -1.12 7.15 -6.75
CA LEU A 128 -2.14 6.47 -5.94
C LEU A 128 -2.66 7.34 -4.80
N ALA A 129 -1.77 8.07 -4.14
CA ALA A 129 -2.11 8.99 -3.06
C ALA A 129 -3.01 10.12 -3.55
N LEU A 130 -2.65 10.78 -4.66
CA LEU A 130 -3.46 11.81 -5.31
C LEU A 130 -4.85 11.26 -5.69
N ALA A 131 -4.90 10.07 -6.31
CA ALA A 131 -6.15 9.43 -6.67
C ALA A 131 -7.05 9.12 -5.46
N SER A 132 -6.46 8.74 -4.34
CA SER A 132 -7.20 8.37 -3.12
C SER A 132 -7.63 9.59 -2.31
N ALA A 133 -6.86 10.68 -2.40
CA ALA A 133 -7.24 12.00 -1.90
C ALA A 133 -8.30 12.68 -2.78
N GLY A 134 -8.71 12.08 -3.91
CA GLY A 134 -9.77 12.59 -4.78
C GLY A 134 -9.31 13.62 -5.82
N ALA A 135 -8.02 13.65 -6.16
CA ALA A 135 -7.53 14.51 -7.24
C ALA A 135 -8.19 14.14 -8.58
N PRO A 136 -8.49 15.14 -9.43
CA PRO A 136 -9.06 14.88 -10.75
C PRO A 136 -8.02 14.23 -11.68
N TRP A 137 -8.49 13.52 -12.71
CA TRP A 137 -7.63 12.78 -13.62
C TRP A 137 -6.56 13.65 -14.29
N GLN A 138 -6.89 14.89 -14.65
CA GLN A 138 -5.97 15.83 -15.27
C GLN A 138 -4.73 16.12 -14.40
N VAL A 139 -4.86 16.00 -13.08
CA VAL A 139 -3.75 16.15 -12.13
C VAL A 139 -2.91 14.87 -12.03
N ILE A 140 -3.53 13.70 -12.18
CA ILE A 140 -2.88 12.40 -12.02
C ILE A 140 -2.22 11.92 -13.32
N GLN A 141 -2.83 12.23 -14.46
CA GLN A 141 -2.45 11.77 -15.79
C GLN A 141 -0.96 11.98 -16.09
N PRO A 142 -0.33 13.15 -15.81
CA PRO A 142 1.09 13.34 -16.08
C PRO A 142 1.99 12.27 -15.45
N SER A 143 1.67 11.84 -14.22
CA SER A 143 2.42 10.78 -13.54
C SER A 143 2.26 9.43 -14.19
N VAL A 144 1.04 9.09 -14.61
CA VAL A 144 0.77 7.83 -15.31
C VAL A 144 1.48 7.81 -16.66
N GLU A 145 1.45 8.93 -17.39
CA GLU A 145 2.17 9.10 -18.65
C GLU A 145 3.68 8.97 -18.47
N TRP A 146 4.24 9.55 -17.40
CA TRP A 146 5.66 9.41 -17.09
C TRP A 146 6.04 7.96 -16.76
N LEU A 147 5.20 7.23 -16.01
CA LEU A 147 5.43 5.81 -15.69
C LEU A 147 5.43 4.94 -16.95
N LEU A 148 4.52 5.19 -17.90
CA LEU A 148 4.48 4.51 -19.19
C LEU A 148 5.76 4.73 -20.00
N ARG A 149 6.28 5.97 -20.03
CA ARG A 149 7.51 6.30 -20.78
C ARG A 149 8.78 5.73 -20.16
N THR A 150 8.78 5.50 -18.85
CA THR A 150 9.97 5.03 -18.10
C THR A 150 9.96 3.53 -17.83
N GLN A 151 8.95 2.80 -18.33
CA GLN A 151 8.96 1.34 -18.30
C GLN A 151 10.13 0.83 -19.14
N ALA A 152 10.95 -0.07 -18.58
CA ALA A 152 12.04 -0.68 -19.32
C ALA A 152 11.52 -1.63 -20.41
N ALA A 153 12.36 -1.97 -21.38
CA ALA A 153 12.01 -2.87 -22.47
C ALA A 153 11.57 -4.27 -21.98
N ASN A 154 12.08 -4.72 -20.83
CA ASN A 154 11.68 -5.98 -20.21
C ASN A 154 10.36 -5.89 -19.42
N GLY A 155 9.76 -4.70 -19.30
CA GLY A 155 8.49 -4.45 -18.63
C GLY A 155 8.57 -4.04 -17.16
N GLY A 156 9.76 -4.06 -16.55
CA GLY A 156 9.95 -3.63 -15.16
C GLY A 156 10.31 -2.15 -15.02
N TRP A 157 10.51 -1.72 -13.77
CA TRP A 157 11.10 -0.42 -13.43
C TRP A 157 12.28 -0.60 -12.48
N ASN A 158 13.21 0.36 -12.52
CA ASN A 158 14.33 0.45 -11.61
C ASN A 158 14.16 1.60 -10.59
N PHE A 159 15.10 1.69 -9.65
CA PHE A 159 15.22 2.81 -8.73
C PHE A 159 16.56 3.51 -8.98
N PRO A 160 16.57 4.73 -9.55
CA PRO A 160 17.79 5.47 -9.82
C PRO A 160 18.65 5.65 -8.57
N GLY A 161 19.97 5.49 -8.71
CA GLY A 161 20.93 5.66 -7.60
C GLY A 161 21.08 4.46 -6.67
N THR A 162 20.49 3.31 -6.99
CA THR A 162 20.78 2.05 -6.28
C THR A 162 21.89 1.26 -6.98
N ALA A 163 22.74 0.57 -6.21
CA ALA A 163 23.85 -0.24 -6.72
C ALA A 163 23.41 -1.34 -7.70
N ALA A 164 22.13 -1.73 -7.65
CA ALA A 164 21.53 -2.68 -8.57
C ALA A 164 21.46 -2.13 -10.00
N GLY A 165 21.07 -0.88 -10.21
CA GLY A 165 20.90 -0.27 -11.55
C GLY A 165 19.88 -0.96 -12.48
N HIS A 166 19.28 -2.09 -12.07
CA HIS A 166 18.39 -2.92 -12.87
C HIS A 166 16.96 -2.94 -12.31
N GLU A 167 16.02 -3.41 -13.13
CA GLU A 167 14.60 -3.50 -12.75
C GLU A 167 14.35 -4.62 -11.73
N ARG A 168 13.50 -4.37 -10.74
CA ARG A 168 13.19 -5.31 -9.64
C ARG A 168 11.71 -5.44 -9.39
N LEU A 169 11.29 -6.56 -8.80
CA LEU A 169 9.88 -6.82 -8.43
C LEU A 169 9.33 -5.72 -7.53
N ILE A 170 10.10 -5.32 -6.51
CA ILE A 170 9.68 -4.27 -5.58
C ILE A 170 9.41 -2.97 -6.34
N TYR A 171 10.35 -2.48 -7.16
CA TYR A 171 10.18 -1.21 -7.90
C TYR A 171 9.02 -1.23 -8.92
N THR A 172 8.59 -2.43 -9.33
CA THR A 172 7.49 -2.65 -10.27
C THR A 172 6.11 -2.59 -9.59
N LEU A 173 6.03 -2.69 -8.25
CA LEU A 173 4.76 -2.77 -7.52
C LEU A 173 3.83 -1.57 -7.75
N TYR A 174 4.27 -0.38 -7.35
CA TYR A 174 3.40 0.80 -7.40
C TYR A 174 3.09 1.28 -8.83
N PRO A 175 4.03 1.28 -9.78
CA PRO A 175 3.69 1.51 -11.18
C PRO A 175 2.60 0.57 -11.70
N THR A 176 2.70 -0.73 -11.40
CA THR A 176 1.69 -1.71 -11.82
C THR A 176 0.33 -1.43 -11.18
N LEU A 177 0.28 -1.09 -9.89
CA LEU A 177 -0.96 -0.71 -9.21
C LEU A 177 -1.62 0.52 -9.84
N VAL A 178 -0.83 1.52 -10.24
CA VAL A 178 -1.33 2.72 -10.95
C VAL A 178 -1.90 2.33 -12.31
N LEU A 179 -1.15 1.58 -13.12
CA LEU A 179 -1.58 1.16 -14.45
C LEU A 179 -2.85 0.32 -14.38
N ALA A 180 -2.93 -0.63 -13.44
CA ALA A 180 -4.11 -1.45 -13.22
C ALA A 180 -5.33 -0.62 -12.79
N ARG A 181 -5.14 0.38 -11.90
CA ARG A 181 -6.22 1.27 -11.46
C ARG A 181 -6.77 2.14 -12.59
N PHE A 182 -5.92 2.58 -13.52
CA PHE A 182 -6.29 3.49 -14.60
C PHE A 182 -6.41 2.83 -15.97
N ARG A 183 -6.36 1.49 -16.06
CA ARG A 183 -6.39 0.74 -17.32
C ARG A 183 -7.47 1.21 -18.31
N HIS A 184 -8.69 1.46 -17.83
CA HIS A 184 -9.81 1.88 -18.68
C HIS A 184 -9.63 3.28 -19.27
N ARG A 185 -8.90 4.17 -18.58
CA ARG A 185 -8.58 5.52 -19.08
C ARG A 185 -7.42 5.50 -20.07
N LEU A 186 -6.55 4.49 -19.98
CA LEU A 186 -5.37 4.34 -20.83
C LEU A 186 -5.65 3.56 -22.12
N GLY A 187 -6.73 2.77 -22.15
CA GLY A 187 -7.04 1.90 -23.28
C GLY A 187 -5.90 0.92 -23.58
N ASP A 188 -5.60 0.73 -24.87
CA ASP A 188 -4.59 -0.21 -25.34
C ASP A 188 -3.19 0.07 -24.77
N ARG A 189 -2.87 1.34 -24.47
CA ARG A 189 -1.58 1.70 -23.86
C ARG A 189 -1.42 1.09 -22.46
N GLY A 190 -2.50 1.07 -21.69
CA GLY A 190 -2.51 0.47 -20.35
C GLY A 190 -2.41 -1.04 -20.42
N GLU A 191 -3.15 -1.67 -21.34
CA GLU A 191 -3.12 -3.13 -21.54
C GLU A 191 -1.72 -3.58 -22.02
N ASN A 192 -1.12 -2.88 -22.98
CA ASN A 192 0.24 -3.18 -23.47
C ASN A 192 1.28 -3.05 -22.34
N ALA A 193 1.20 -1.99 -21.53
CA ALA A 193 2.12 -1.81 -20.42
C ALA A 193 1.98 -2.92 -19.36
N LEU A 194 0.76 -3.35 -19.04
CA LEU A 194 0.51 -4.46 -18.11
C LEU A 194 0.93 -5.81 -18.71
N ALA A 195 0.81 -6.01 -20.03
CA ALA A 195 1.34 -7.19 -20.71
C ALA A 195 2.87 -7.26 -20.63
N HIS A 196 3.57 -6.12 -20.77
CA HIS A 196 5.01 -6.06 -20.52
C HIS A 196 5.36 -6.39 -19.06
N VAL A 197 4.58 -5.92 -18.08
CA VAL A 197 4.76 -6.36 -16.68
C VAL A 197 4.57 -7.87 -16.56
N SER A 198 3.58 -8.46 -17.22
CA SER A 198 3.42 -9.92 -17.22
C SER A 198 4.66 -10.63 -17.77
N ALA A 199 5.23 -10.15 -18.88
CA ALA A 199 6.47 -10.69 -19.44
C ALA A 199 7.64 -10.55 -18.47
N PHE A 200 7.80 -9.38 -17.84
CA PHE A 200 8.80 -9.14 -16.79
C PHE A 200 8.72 -10.19 -15.67
N LEU A 201 7.51 -10.47 -15.18
CA LEU A 201 7.30 -11.41 -14.08
C LEU A 201 7.63 -12.85 -14.47
N THR A 202 7.58 -13.20 -15.76
CA THR A 202 7.91 -14.56 -16.21
C THR A 202 9.42 -14.83 -16.33
N THR A 203 10.23 -13.79 -16.50
CA THR A 203 11.65 -13.90 -16.87
C THR A 203 12.62 -13.56 -15.73
N ARG A 204 12.13 -13.28 -14.51
CA ARG A 204 12.96 -12.78 -13.41
C ARG A 204 13.36 -13.85 -12.41
N ASP A 205 14.66 -13.90 -12.10
CA ASP A 205 15.27 -14.78 -11.09
C ASP A 205 14.72 -14.56 -9.68
N GLU A 206 14.23 -13.35 -9.36
CA GLU A 206 13.58 -13.07 -8.08
C GLU A 206 12.32 -13.94 -7.84
N ARG A 207 11.80 -14.61 -8.88
CA ARG A 207 10.73 -15.61 -8.81
C ARG A 207 11.06 -16.77 -7.87
N ASP A 208 12.31 -17.23 -7.87
CA ASP A 208 12.71 -18.43 -7.13
C ASP A 208 13.11 -18.12 -5.68
N VAL A 209 13.10 -16.83 -5.30
CA VAL A 209 13.34 -16.40 -3.93
C VAL A 209 12.00 -16.40 -3.18
N ALA A 210 11.83 -17.31 -2.23
CA ALA A 210 10.61 -17.44 -1.42
C ALA A 210 10.11 -16.10 -0.84
N TRP A 211 11.06 -15.24 -0.43
CA TRP A 211 10.83 -13.86 0.03
C TRP A 211 9.94 -13.02 -0.89
N TRP A 212 10.14 -13.11 -2.21
CA TRP A 212 9.42 -12.30 -3.19
C TRP A 212 8.15 -12.96 -3.72
N SER A 213 7.93 -14.24 -3.40
CA SER A 213 6.81 -15.02 -3.92
C SER A 213 5.44 -14.36 -3.68
N PRO A 214 5.12 -13.82 -2.48
CA PRO A 214 3.83 -13.16 -2.25
C PRO A 214 3.61 -11.93 -3.15
N LEU A 215 4.66 -11.11 -3.31
CA LEU A 215 4.62 -9.92 -4.15
C LEU A 215 4.50 -10.29 -5.64
N TRP A 216 5.29 -11.26 -6.09
CA TRP A 216 5.27 -11.76 -7.47
C TRP A 216 3.89 -12.31 -7.84
N GLU A 217 3.30 -13.16 -6.99
CA GLU A 217 1.96 -13.69 -7.19
C GLU A 217 0.88 -12.61 -7.15
N HIS A 218 1.02 -11.63 -6.27
CA HIS A 218 0.12 -10.47 -6.25
C HIS A 218 0.13 -9.73 -7.60
N LEU A 219 1.32 -9.45 -8.13
CA LEU A 219 1.50 -8.74 -9.40
C LEU A 219 1.01 -9.56 -10.60
N LYS A 220 1.34 -10.87 -10.67
CA LYS A 220 0.86 -11.75 -11.75
C LYS A 220 -0.64 -11.72 -11.89
N ARG A 221 -1.36 -11.81 -10.77
CA ARG A 221 -2.82 -11.78 -10.78
C ARG A 221 -3.39 -10.39 -11.04
N LEU A 222 -2.66 -9.33 -10.70
CA LEU A 222 -3.06 -7.96 -11.00
C LEU A 222 -3.03 -7.69 -12.51
N VAL A 223 -2.05 -8.26 -13.22
CA VAL A 223 -1.88 -8.11 -14.67
C VAL A 223 -2.63 -9.18 -15.49
N ALA A 224 -3.11 -10.25 -14.86
CA ALA A 224 -3.86 -11.30 -15.54
C ALA A 224 -5.13 -10.75 -16.21
N THR A 225 -5.24 -11.01 -17.52
CA THR A 225 -6.28 -10.48 -18.40
C THR A 225 -7.61 -11.23 -18.27
N SER A 226 -7.61 -12.49 -17.83
CA SER A 226 -8.82 -13.32 -17.72
C SER A 226 -9.40 -13.36 -16.29
N ARG A 227 -10.74 -13.38 -16.16
CA ARG A 227 -11.41 -13.67 -14.88
C ARG A 227 -11.19 -15.12 -14.42
N ALA A 228 -10.88 -16.04 -15.35
CA ALA A 228 -10.67 -17.46 -15.09
C ALA A 228 -9.36 -17.71 -14.34
N ASP A 229 -8.28 -16.99 -14.69
CA ASP A 229 -6.96 -17.12 -14.04
C ASP A 229 -6.95 -16.66 -12.58
N ARG A 230 -7.98 -15.90 -12.15
CA ARG A 230 -8.07 -15.41 -10.76
C ARG A 230 -8.36 -16.52 -9.75
N ARG A 231 -9.01 -17.62 -10.16
CA ARG A 231 -9.48 -18.70 -9.26
C ARG A 231 -8.55 -19.93 -9.24
N ALA A 232 -7.64 -20.09 -10.19
CA ALA A 232 -6.91 -21.34 -10.44
C ALA A 232 -5.65 -21.57 -9.57
N ALA A 233 -5.61 -21.07 -8.34
CA ALA A 233 -4.39 -21.09 -7.54
C ALA A 233 -4.46 -22.09 -6.38
N ASN A 234 -4.48 -23.38 -6.72
CA ASN A 234 -3.79 -24.38 -5.90
C ASN A 234 -2.30 -24.19 -6.18
N HIS A 235 -1.66 -23.23 -5.50
CA HIS A 235 -0.36 -22.72 -5.92
C HIS A 235 0.76 -23.22 -4.98
N PRO A 236 1.86 -23.80 -5.50
CA PRO A 236 3.06 -24.18 -4.72
C PRO A 236 3.69 -23.03 -3.91
N SER A 237 3.32 -21.77 -4.20
CA SER A 237 3.71 -20.63 -3.36
C SER A 237 3.02 -20.62 -2.00
N PHE A 238 1.84 -21.25 -1.88
CA PHE A 238 1.19 -21.46 -0.60
C PHE A 238 1.98 -22.46 0.21
N ASP A 239 2.41 -23.59 -0.37
CA ASP A 239 3.26 -24.57 0.32
C ASP A 239 4.64 -24.00 0.66
N ALA A 240 5.21 -23.14 -0.20
CA ALA A 240 6.45 -22.43 0.11
C ALA A 240 6.26 -21.37 1.21
N TYR A 241 5.15 -20.62 1.18
CA TYR A 241 4.81 -19.64 2.21
C TYR A 241 4.49 -20.32 3.53
N TRP A 242 3.73 -21.42 3.49
CA TRP A 242 3.36 -22.28 4.62
C TRP A 242 4.58 -23.05 5.15
N GLY A 243 5.51 -23.46 4.28
CA GLY A 243 6.80 -24.04 4.64
C GLY A 243 7.67 -23.09 5.47
N LEU A 244 7.54 -21.76 5.30
CA LEU A 244 8.16 -20.78 6.20
C LEU A 244 7.60 -20.89 7.64
N PHE A 245 6.39 -21.44 7.82
CA PHE A 245 5.72 -21.68 9.09
C PHE A 245 5.73 -23.15 9.52
N GLU A 246 6.05 -24.13 8.67
CA GLU A 246 5.99 -25.56 9.05
C GLU A 246 7.32 -26.12 9.57
N GLU A 247 8.48 -25.73 9.03
CA GLU A 247 9.72 -26.46 9.34
C GLU A 247 10.26 -26.21 10.77
N GLU A 248 9.93 -25.09 11.45
CA GLU A 248 10.38 -24.86 12.83
C GLU A 248 9.45 -23.98 13.70
N TRP A 249 8.14 -23.91 13.39
CA TRP A 249 7.22 -23.11 14.22
C TRP A 249 6.91 -23.84 15.53
N PRO A 250 7.29 -23.30 16.69
CA PRO A 250 6.96 -23.96 17.94
C PRO A 250 5.49 -23.65 18.20
N THR A 251 4.66 -24.68 18.08
CA THR A 251 3.20 -24.65 18.32
C THR A 251 2.81 -24.17 19.72
N ILE A 252 3.80 -23.96 20.60
CA ILE A 252 3.65 -23.61 22.01
C ILE A 252 4.28 -22.24 22.34
N TYR A 253 5.30 -21.77 21.59
CA TYR A 253 6.04 -20.54 21.90
C TYR A 253 6.98 -20.11 20.75
N VAL A 254 6.73 -19.00 20.06
CA VAL A 254 7.67 -18.43 19.09
C VAL A 254 8.72 -17.60 19.84
N PRO A 255 10.02 -17.93 19.80
CA PRO A 255 11.05 -17.04 20.33
C PRO A 255 11.02 -15.74 19.52
N GLU A 256 10.96 -14.58 20.19
CA GLU A 256 10.95 -13.26 19.55
C GLU A 256 12.03 -13.17 18.44
N ASP A 257 13.22 -13.73 18.69
CA ASP A 257 14.36 -13.68 17.77
C ASP A 257 14.23 -14.48 16.45
N TRP A 258 13.28 -15.41 16.32
CA TRP A 258 13.23 -16.39 15.21
C TRP A 258 12.77 -15.79 13.87
N LEU A 259 11.83 -14.83 13.89
CA LEU A 259 11.31 -14.19 12.66
C LEU A 259 12.13 -12.96 12.24
N HIS A 260 12.83 -12.33 13.18
CA HIS A 260 13.55 -11.07 12.98
C HIS A 260 14.76 -11.18 12.04
N GLU A 261 15.40 -12.34 11.92
CA GLU A 261 16.51 -12.56 10.97
C GLU A 261 16.04 -12.80 9.53
N ARG A 262 14.75 -13.15 9.36
CA ARG A 262 14.20 -13.58 8.07
C ARG A 262 13.16 -12.62 7.50
N PHE A 263 12.50 -11.77 8.31
CA PHE A 263 11.31 -11.03 7.85
C PHE A 263 11.15 -9.59 8.39
N SER A 264 11.35 -8.58 7.53
CA SER A 264 10.81 -7.23 7.76
C SER A 264 9.31 -7.21 7.46
N MET A 265 8.50 -7.58 8.46
CA MET A 265 7.04 -7.57 8.37
C MET A 265 6.48 -6.18 8.05
N ALA A 266 7.09 -5.11 8.57
CA ALA A 266 6.66 -3.75 8.27
C ALA A 266 6.67 -3.44 6.76
N LEU A 267 7.69 -3.87 6.03
CA LEU A 267 7.82 -3.60 4.60
C LEU A 267 6.91 -4.51 3.76
N MET A 268 6.78 -5.77 4.16
CA MET A 268 6.12 -6.81 3.35
C MET A 268 4.71 -7.19 3.83
N SER A 269 4.22 -6.64 4.94
CA SER A 269 2.89 -6.91 5.49
C SER A 269 1.79 -6.69 4.45
N GLY A 270 1.85 -5.56 3.74
CA GLY A 270 0.87 -5.24 2.70
C GLY A 270 0.85 -6.26 1.56
N SER A 271 2.01 -6.63 1.01
CA SER A 271 2.10 -7.61 -0.08
C SER A 271 1.71 -9.02 0.37
N ASN A 272 2.15 -9.43 1.56
CA ASN A 272 1.79 -10.72 2.16
C ASN A 272 0.29 -10.83 2.42
N TYR A 273 -0.31 -9.82 3.03
CA TYR A 273 -1.74 -9.81 3.27
C TYR A 273 -2.53 -9.84 1.95
N LEU A 274 -2.10 -9.05 0.96
CA LEU A 274 -2.73 -9.02 -0.36
C LEU A 274 -2.59 -10.36 -1.11
N HIS A 275 -1.56 -11.15 -0.83
CA HIS A 275 -1.41 -12.52 -1.30
C HIS A 275 -2.37 -13.46 -0.56
N LEU A 276 -2.30 -13.48 0.78
CA LEU A 276 -3.10 -14.34 1.65
C LEU A 276 -4.60 -14.21 1.43
N ARG A 277 -5.12 -12.98 1.36
CA ARG A 277 -6.57 -12.69 1.20
C ARG A 277 -7.21 -13.27 -0.06
N ARG A 278 -6.41 -13.77 -1.01
CA ARG A 278 -6.87 -14.39 -2.26
C ARG A 278 -6.86 -15.91 -2.23
N ILE A 279 -6.23 -16.50 -1.22
CA ILE A 279 -6.03 -17.95 -1.09
C ILE A 279 -6.90 -18.49 0.03
N VAL A 280 -6.98 -17.75 1.13
CA VAL A 280 -7.75 -18.13 2.31
C VAL A 280 -8.78 -17.06 2.66
N GLN A 281 -9.85 -17.48 3.35
CA GLN A 281 -10.81 -16.55 3.93
C GLN A 281 -10.13 -15.66 5.00
N PRO A 282 -10.61 -14.43 5.23
CA PRO A 282 -9.99 -13.52 6.20
C PRO A 282 -10.02 -14.01 7.66
N ASP A 283 -10.92 -14.94 8.00
CA ASP A 283 -11.05 -15.63 9.29
C ASP A 283 -10.31 -16.98 9.33
N HIS A 284 -9.63 -17.38 8.25
CA HIS A 284 -8.84 -18.60 8.22
C HIS A 284 -7.69 -18.51 9.25
N PRO A 285 -7.33 -19.60 9.96
CA PRO A 285 -6.29 -19.60 10.99
C PRO A 285 -4.96 -18.98 10.54
N LEU A 286 -4.50 -19.26 9.32
CA LEU A 286 -3.29 -18.64 8.76
C LEU A 286 -3.41 -17.12 8.58
N ALA A 287 -4.57 -16.61 8.12
CA ALA A 287 -4.77 -15.17 7.97
C ALA A 287 -4.79 -14.48 9.34
N LEU A 288 -5.47 -15.09 10.31
CA LEU A 288 -5.50 -14.62 11.70
C LEU A 288 -4.10 -14.62 12.32
N LEU A 289 -3.32 -15.69 12.12
CA LEU A 289 -1.96 -15.80 12.60
C LEU A 289 -1.07 -14.71 12.01
N HIS A 290 -1.12 -14.52 10.69
CA HIS A 290 -0.35 -13.49 9.99
C HIS A 290 -0.65 -12.10 10.53
N ILE A 291 -1.93 -11.77 10.67
CA ILE A 291 -2.39 -10.48 11.16
C ILE A 291 -2.04 -10.27 12.64
N ARG A 292 -2.15 -11.32 13.45
CA ARG A 292 -1.79 -11.25 14.87
C ARG A 292 -0.30 -11.01 15.04
N TYR A 293 0.53 -11.78 14.36
CA TYR A 293 1.98 -11.59 14.37
C TYR A 293 2.35 -10.17 13.91
N PHE A 294 1.75 -9.70 12.81
CA PHE A 294 1.95 -8.34 12.34
C PHE A 294 1.55 -7.27 13.38
N ALA A 295 0.47 -7.49 14.13
CA ALA A 295 0.01 -6.57 15.15
C ALA A 295 0.88 -6.56 16.41
N ASP A 296 1.46 -7.70 16.78
CA ASP A 296 2.34 -7.83 17.95
C ASP A 296 3.70 -7.12 17.71
N GLU A 297 4.13 -6.95 16.46
CA GLU A 297 5.32 -6.14 16.06
C GLU A 297 5.13 -4.61 16.23
N ARG A 298 3.99 -4.18 16.78
CA ARG A 298 3.69 -2.77 17.02
C ARG A 298 4.54 -2.22 18.17
N ILE A 299 5.07 -1.02 17.96
CA ILE A 299 5.71 -0.19 18.99
C ILE A 299 4.77 0.96 19.32
N GLN A 300 4.18 0.94 20.51
CA GLN A 300 3.19 1.93 20.95
C GLN A 300 2.05 2.09 19.94
N HIS A 301 2.00 3.20 19.18
CA HIS A 301 0.94 3.48 18.21
C HIS A 301 1.35 3.24 16.75
N GLY A 302 2.56 2.70 16.50
CA GLY A 302 3.07 2.51 15.15
C GLY A 302 3.91 1.23 14.98
N TRP A 303 4.53 1.09 13.80
CA TRP A 303 5.36 -0.06 13.44
C TRP A 303 6.75 0.42 13.09
N SER A 304 7.76 -0.41 13.32
CA SER A 304 9.10 -0.21 12.79
C SER A 304 9.55 -1.42 11.97
N ASP A 305 10.69 -1.31 11.30
CA ASP A 305 11.45 -2.49 10.91
C ASP A 305 12.35 -2.93 12.10
N SER A 306 12.78 -4.19 12.05
CA SER A 306 13.49 -4.92 13.11
C SER A 306 14.52 -4.08 13.92
N ARG A 307 14.50 -4.24 15.25
CA ARG A 307 15.48 -3.75 16.26
C ARG A 307 15.45 -2.26 16.60
N GLU A 308 14.44 -1.53 16.15
CA GLU A 308 14.33 -0.11 16.49
C GLU A 308 13.28 0.13 17.57
N TYR A 309 13.55 1.03 18.51
CA TYR A 309 12.63 1.35 19.61
C TYR A 309 11.62 2.44 19.28
N GLN A 310 11.61 2.91 18.03
CA GLN A 310 10.77 4.02 17.58
C GLN A 310 9.98 3.62 16.35
N PRO A 311 8.67 3.94 16.28
CA PRO A 311 7.87 3.64 15.11
C PRO A 311 8.34 4.45 13.89
N LYS A 312 8.45 3.77 12.75
CA LYS A 312 8.66 4.40 11.45
C LYS A 312 7.34 4.90 10.87
N THR A 313 7.33 6.13 10.39
CA THR A 313 6.19 6.81 9.77
C THR A 313 5.59 5.99 8.61
N TRP A 314 6.42 5.54 7.66
CA TRP A 314 5.92 4.81 6.48
C TRP A 314 5.45 3.39 6.85
N ALA A 315 6.15 2.71 7.75
CA ALA A 315 5.78 1.38 8.23
C ALA A 315 4.44 1.45 8.95
N THR A 316 4.26 2.48 9.78
CA THR A 316 3.02 2.74 10.50
C THR A 316 1.84 2.95 9.55
N ALA A 317 2.02 3.73 8.49
CA ALA A 317 0.99 3.94 7.48
C ALA A 317 0.63 2.64 6.72
N LEU A 318 1.62 1.84 6.32
CA LEU A 318 1.37 0.55 5.65
C LEU A 318 0.71 -0.46 6.60
N GLY A 319 1.07 -0.46 7.87
CA GLY A 319 0.48 -1.33 8.88
C GLY A 319 -0.99 -1.02 9.14
N ALA A 320 -1.30 0.25 9.35
CA ALA A 320 -2.69 0.71 9.47
C ALA A 320 -3.53 0.31 8.24
N LEU A 321 -2.99 0.51 7.04
CA LEU A 321 -3.65 0.16 5.80
C LEU A 321 -3.90 -1.34 5.66
N SER A 322 -2.94 -2.17 6.06
CA SER A 322 -3.04 -3.63 5.96
C SER A 322 -4.11 -4.17 6.92
N LEU A 323 -4.09 -3.72 8.18
CA LEU A 323 -5.10 -4.11 9.17
C LEU A 323 -6.50 -3.64 8.80
N HIS A 324 -6.63 -2.40 8.31
CA HIS A 324 -7.92 -1.88 7.86
C HIS A 324 -8.51 -2.74 6.72
N ARG A 325 -7.70 -3.07 5.70
CA ARG A 325 -8.15 -3.92 4.59
C ARG A 325 -8.55 -5.31 5.04
N TRP A 326 -7.86 -5.86 6.04
CA TRP A 326 -8.22 -7.15 6.60
C TRP A 326 -9.55 -7.13 7.34
N ALA A 327 -9.79 -6.15 8.20
CA ALA A 327 -11.06 -6.02 8.89
C ALA A 327 -12.24 -5.77 7.94
N ASP A 328 -11.98 -5.05 6.85
CA ASP A 328 -12.92 -4.88 5.73
C ASP A 328 -13.29 -6.22 5.09
N ASP A 329 -12.30 -7.08 4.82
CA ASP A 329 -12.52 -8.42 4.28
C ASP A 329 -13.31 -9.29 5.28
N LEU A 330 -12.92 -9.27 6.55
CA LEU A 330 -13.59 -10.02 7.62
C LEU A 330 -15.06 -9.60 7.79
N SER A 331 -15.33 -8.29 7.76
CA SER A 331 -16.69 -7.75 7.85
C SER A 331 -17.57 -8.20 6.67
N ARG A 332 -17.00 -8.29 5.46
CA ARG A 332 -17.72 -8.79 4.27
C ARG A 332 -18.01 -10.29 4.36
N ALA A 333 -17.05 -11.07 4.84
CA ALA A 333 -17.24 -12.51 5.03
C ALA A 333 -18.40 -12.79 6.01
N HIS A 334 -18.46 -12.07 7.13
CA HIS A 334 -19.52 -12.23 8.13
C HIS A 334 -20.88 -11.63 7.75
N ALA A 335 -20.93 -10.74 6.76
CA ALA A 335 -22.20 -10.15 6.28
C ALA A 335 -22.95 -11.05 5.28
N SER A 336 -22.33 -12.14 4.82
CA SER A 336 -22.88 -13.03 3.78
C SER A 336 -23.65 -14.30 4.24
N PRO A 337 -24.15 -14.49 5.49
CA PRO A 337 -24.70 -15.78 5.91
C PRO A 337 -26.14 -16.07 5.42
N GLY A 338 -26.62 -15.44 4.35
CA GLY A 338 -28.04 -15.44 3.97
C GLY A 338 -28.42 -15.89 2.55
N GLU A 339 -27.48 -16.25 1.66
CA GLU A 339 -27.79 -16.58 0.25
C GLU A 339 -27.04 -17.82 -0.26
N SER A 340 -27.06 -18.91 0.50
CA SER A 340 -26.61 -20.23 0.01
C SER A 340 -27.71 -21.27 0.11
#